data_AF-A0A2T3IQ90-F1
#
_entry.id   AF-A0A2T3IQ90-F1
#
_cell.length_a   1.000
_cell.length_b   1.000
_cell.length_c   1.000
_cell.angle_alpha   90.00
_cell.angle_beta   90.00
_cell.angle_gamma   90.00
#
_symmetry.space_group_name_H-M   'P 1'
#
loop_
_entity.id
_entity.type
_entity.pdbx_description
1 polymer ?
#
loop_
_entity_poly.entity_id
_entity_poly.type
_entity_poly.pdbx_seq_one_letter_code
_entity_poly.pdbx_strand_id
1 'polypeptide(L)'
;MTSSPNQIMTRLAYLGLAPFALSLICIWADKTLFGLDAHTVFIAYSAVILSFLSGILWGNAIDHMKTSLSRNALLLSNLFALIAWGVLLHSPESYVWSVLVLLFGFVAIWFAEKKIREVEKENSPADYQPMRNKLTGIVAIFHLVALAS
;
A
#
# COMPACT_ATOMS: atom_id res chain seq x y z
N MET A 1 0.43 -25.64 -18.16
CA MET A 1 1.56 -24.68 -18.15
C MET A 1 1.57 -23.99 -16.80
N THR A 2 2.58 -24.22 -15.97
CA THR A 2 2.73 -23.57 -14.66
C THR A 2 3.12 -22.10 -14.89
N SER A 3 2.39 -21.16 -14.28
CA SER A 3 2.75 -19.73 -14.38
C SER A 3 4.06 -19.49 -13.64
N SER A 4 4.94 -18.62 -14.17
CA SER A 4 6.19 -18.30 -13.49
C SER A 4 5.92 -17.48 -12.20
N PRO A 5 6.81 -17.52 -11.20
CA PRO A 5 6.65 -16.73 -9.97
C PRO A 5 6.42 -15.23 -10.24
N ASN A 6 7.11 -14.66 -11.22
CA ASN A 6 6.94 -13.25 -11.62
C ASN A 6 5.51 -12.97 -12.14
N GLN A 7 4.95 -13.87 -12.95
CA GLN A 7 3.59 -13.72 -13.46
C GLN A 7 2.56 -13.79 -12.32
N ILE A 8 2.76 -14.69 -11.36
CA ILE A 8 1.89 -14.83 -10.19
C ILE A 8 1.96 -13.57 -9.33
N MET A 9 3.17 -13.08 -9.05
CA MET A 9 3.39 -11.84 -8.29
C MET A 9 2.64 -10.67 -8.95
N THR A 10 2.80 -10.46 -10.25
CA THR A 10 2.11 -9.37 -10.95
C THR A 10 0.60 -9.52 -10.88
N ARG A 11 0.05 -10.71 -11.16
CA ARG A 11 -1.40 -10.95 -11.08
C ARG A 11 -1.95 -10.66 -9.69
N LEU A 12 -1.29 -11.16 -8.65
CA LEU A 12 -1.71 -10.93 -7.27
C LEU A 12 -1.64 -9.45 -6.88
N ALA A 13 -0.61 -8.74 -7.34
CA ALA A 13 -0.47 -7.32 -7.07
C ALA A 13 -1.60 -6.49 -7.71
N TYR A 14 -2.03 -6.82 -8.92
CA TYR A 14 -3.21 -6.19 -9.56
C TYR A 14 -4.53 -6.65 -8.96
N LEU A 15 -4.66 -7.92 -8.53
CA LEU A 15 -5.85 -8.40 -7.80
C LEU A 15 -6.01 -7.68 -6.46
N GLY A 16 -4.91 -7.24 -5.85
CA GLY A 16 -4.93 -6.35 -4.68
C GLY A 16 -5.64 -5.01 -4.92
N LEU A 17 -5.91 -4.61 -6.17
CA LEU A 17 -6.72 -3.42 -6.46
C LEU A 17 -8.23 -3.67 -6.34
N ALA A 18 -8.67 -4.93 -6.38
CA ALA A 18 -10.09 -5.26 -6.43
C ALA A 18 -10.88 -4.79 -5.20
N PRO A 19 -10.39 -4.96 -3.95
CA PRO A 19 -11.15 -4.50 -2.78
C PRO A 19 -11.22 -2.98 -2.68
N PHE A 20 -10.21 -2.24 -3.18
CA PHE A 20 -10.31 -0.78 -3.33
C PHE A 20 -11.40 -0.38 -4.32
N ALA A 21 -11.40 -0.99 -5.52
CA ALA A 21 -12.40 -0.67 -6.53
C ALA A 21 -13.82 -1.00 -6.05
N LEU A 22 -14.00 -2.16 -5.41
CA LEU A 22 -15.29 -2.59 -4.87
C LEU A 22 -15.80 -1.64 -3.78
N SER A 23 -14.95 -1.30 -2.80
CA SER A 23 -15.33 -0.34 -1.75
C SER A 23 -15.64 1.04 -2.32
N LEU A 24 -14.88 1.50 -3.31
CA LEU A 24 -15.14 2.78 -3.98
C LEU A 24 -16.47 2.80 -4.73
N ILE A 25 -16.82 1.74 -5.45
CA ILE A 25 -18.13 1.60 -6.10
C ILE A 25 -19.25 1.68 -5.06
N CYS A 26 -19.10 0.99 -3.92
CA CYS A 26 -20.08 1.01 -2.84
C CYS A 26 -20.22 2.38 -2.19
N ILE A 27 -19.11 3.11 -1.96
CA ILE A 27 -19.10 4.49 -1.45
C ILE A 27 -19.97 5.39 -2.33
N TRP A 28 -19.73 5.40 -3.64
CA TRP A 28 -20.45 6.28 -4.57
C TRP A 28 -21.88 5.84 -4.86
N ALA A 29 -22.19 4.56 -4.64
CA ALA A 29 -23.54 4.02 -4.77
C ALA A 29 -24.37 4.14 -3.48
N ASP A 30 -23.80 4.72 -2.41
CA ASP A 30 -24.38 4.76 -1.07
C ASP A 30 -24.84 3.36 -0.59
N LYS A 31 -23.95 2.37 -0.77
CA LYS A 31 -24.18 0.97 -0.39
C LYS A 31 -23.18 0.54 0.68
N THR A 32 -23.66 -0.30 1.59
CA THR A 32 -22.78 -1.02 2.52
C THR A 32 -22.08 -2.18 1.83
N LEU A 33 -20.94 -2.59 2.37
CA LEU A 33 -20.16 -3.73 1.90
C LEU A 33 -19.92 -4.67 3.07
N PHE A 34 -20.36 -5.93 2.94
CA PHE A 34 -20.35 -6.92 4.03
C PHE A 34 -21.09 -6.48 5.31
N GLY A 35 -22.12 -5.63 5.17
CA GLY A 35 -22.84 -5.06 6.32
C GLY A 35 -22.07 -3.96 7.06
N LEU A 36 -20.92 -3.54 6.54
CA LEU A 36 -20.11 -2.44 7.05
C LEU A 36 -20.27 -1.22 6.15
N ASP A 37 -20.03 -0.05 6.74
CA ASP A 37 -19.88 1.19 6.02
C ASP A 37 -18.72 1.10 5.00
N ALA A 38 -18.96 1.55 3.77
CA ALA A 38 -18.01 1.34 2.66
C ALA A 38 -16.73 2.17 2.83
N HIS A 39 -16.82 3.35 3.43
CA HIS A 39 -15.67 4.19 3.78
C HIS A 39 -14.76 3.48 4.80
N THR A 40 -15.37 2.84 5.80
CA THR A 40 -14.66 2.01 6.78
C THR A 40 -13.94 0.83 6.13
N VAL A 41 -14.59 0.14 5.18
CA VAL A 41 -13.96 -0.97 4.44
C VAL A 41 -12.79 -0.47 3.58
N PHE A 42 -12.95 0.68 2.92
CA PHE A 42 -11.88 1.31 2.13
C PHE A 42 -10.65 1.65 3.00
N ILE A 43 -10.86 2.31 4.14
CA ILE A 43 -9.78 2.65 5.09
C ILE A 43 -9.12 1.38 5.62
N ALA A 44 -9.92 0.39 6.04
CA ALA A 44 -9.42 -0.86 6.59
C ALA A 44 -8.51 -1.59 5.60
N TYR A 45 -8.95 -1.71 4.36
CA TYR A 45 -8.15 -2.36 3.33
C TYR A 45 -6.90 -1.56 2.95
N SER A 46 -7.00 -0.23 2.91
CA SER A 46 -5.85 0.66 2.72
C SER A 46 -4.76 0.42 3.77
N ALA A 47 -5.16 0.35 5.04
CA ALA A 47 -4.24 0.09 6.15
C ALA A 47 -3.58 -1.30 6.06
N VAL A 48 -4.33 -2.32 5.64
CA VAL A 48 -3.79 -3.68 5.39
C VAL A 48 -2.71 -3.65 4.31
N ILE A 49 -2.96 -3.00 3.18
CA ILE A 49 -2.00 -2.94 2.08
C ILE A 49 -0.78 -2.10 2.47
N LEU A 50 -0.94 -0.98 3.16
CA LEU A 50 0.20 -0.19 3.65
C LEU A 50 1.06 -0.99 4.64
N SER A 51 0.44 -1.77 5.53
CA SER A 51 1.13 -2.65 6.47
C SER A 51 1.86 -3.81 5.76
N PHE A 52 1.24 -4.39 4.73
CA PHE A 52 1.87 -5.40 3.89
C PHE A 52 3.13 -4.85 3.19
N LEU A 53 3.04 -3.65 2.60
CA LEU A 53 4.18 -2.99 1.97
C LEU A 53 5.28 -2.64 2.98
N SER A 54 4.91 -2.26 4.20
CA SER A 54 5.85 -2.09 5.32
C SER A 54 6.60 -3.40 5.61
N GLY A 55 5.92 -4.54 5.62
CA GLY A 55 6.56 -5.85 5.76
C GLY A 55 7.56 -6.15 4.64
N ILE A 56 7.26 -5.77 3.40
CA ILE A 56 8.21 -5.88 2.27
C ILE A 56 9.46 -5.01 2.52
N LEU A 57 9.28 -3.78 3.01
CA LEU A 57 10.38 -2.88 3.32
C LEU A 57 11.30 -3.44 4.41
N TRP A 58 10.72 -4.05 5.45
CA TRP A 58 11.47 -4.77 6.47
C TRP A 58 12.21 -5.97 5.87
N GLY A 59 11.53 -6.79 5.06
CA GLY A 59 12.13 -7.96 4.41
C GLY A 59 13.36 -7.58 3.58
N ASN A 60 13.25 -6.52 2.77
CA ASN A 60 14.38 -6.00 2.00
C ASN A 60 15.55 -5.56 2.90
N ALA A 61 15.24 -4.95 4.05
CA ALA A 61 16.26 -4.56 5.02
C ALA A 61 17.05 -5.75 5.59
N ILE A 62 16.42 -6.92 5.75
CA ILE A 62 17.08 -8.16 6.19
C ILE A 62 18.07 -8.64 5.12
N ASP A 63 17.65 -8.65 3.86
CA ASP A 63 18.49 -9.10 2.75
C ASP A 63 19.74 -8.21 2.57
N HIS A 64 19.68 -6.95 3.04
CA HIS A 64 20.75 -5.96 2.94
C HIS A 64 21.25 -5.41 4.30
N MET A 65 21.28 -6.25 5.35
CA MET A 65 21.68 -5.88 6.73
C MET A 65 23.06 -5.20 6.91
N LYS A 66 23.90 -5.16 5.88
CA LYS A 66 25.26 -4.59 5.95
C LYS A 66 25.29 -3.07 5.69
N THR A 67 24.21 -2.48 5.22
CA THR A 67 24.12 -1.05 4.85
C THR A 67 23.46 -0.22 5.94
N SER A 68 23.89 1.03 6.13
CA SER A 68 23.19 2.01 7.00
C SER A 68 21.74 2.27 6.54
N LEU A 69 21.45 2.01 5.26
CA LEU A 69 20.11 2.06 4.67
C LEU A 69 19.16 1.01 5.27
N SER A 70 19.64 -0.20 5.58
CA SER A 70 18.83 -1.26 6.20
C SER A 70 18.21 -0.78 7.52
N ARG A 71 18.99 -0.08 8.35
CA ARG A 71 18.46 0.54 9.59
C ARG A 71 17.31 1.51 9.29
N ASN A 72 17.46 2.37 8.29
CA ASN A 72 16.41 3.33 7.95
C ASN A 72 15.16 2.63 7.39
N ALA A 73 15.33 1.58 6.60
CA ALA A 73 14.24 0.76 6.08
C ALA A 73 13.44 0.11 7.22
N LEU A 74 14.12 -0.44 8.24
CA LEU A 74 13.49 -1.00 9.45
C LEU A 74 12.71 0.06 10.25
N LEU A 75 13.26 1.26 10.42
CA LEU A 75 12.56 2.34 11.13
C LEU A 75 11.31 2.78 10.35
N LEU A 76 11.46 2.96 9.04
CA LEU A 76 10.35 3.37 8.17
C LEU A 76 9.26 2.30 8.08
N SER A 77 9.60 1.01 8.06
CA SER A 77 8.60 -0.06 8.05
C SER A 77 7.72 0.02 9.30
N ASN A 78 8.33 0.12 10.50
CA ASN A 78 7.56 0.27 11.73
C ASN A 78 6.71 1.54 11.73
N LEU A 79 7.27 2.66 11.25
CA LEU A 79 6.53 3.91 11.14
C LEU A 79 5.28 3.75 10.28
N PHE A 80 5.38 3.15 9.10
CA PHE A 80 4.23 2.95 8.22
C PHE A 80 3.19 1.98 8.81
N ALA A 81 3.63 0.92 9.49
CA ALA A 81 2.72 -0.01 10.16
C ALA A 81 1.96 0.67 11.33
N LEU A 82 2.65 1.50 12.12
CA LEU A 82 2.04 2.27 13.20
C LEU A 82 1.11 3.35 12.68
N ILE A 83 1.43 4.00 11.56
CA ILE A 83 0.52 4.94 10.88
C ILE A 83 -0.75 4.21 10.44
N ALA A 84 -0.60 3.07 9.75
CA ALA A 84 -1.74 2.26 9.30
C ALA A 84 -2.64 1.84 10.47
N TRP A 85 -2.04 1.37 11.57
CA TRP A 85 -2.77 1.01 12.78
C TRP A 85 -3.44 2.22 13.46
N GLY A 86 -2.72 3.34 13.60
CA GLY A 86 -3.25 4.56 14.21
C GLY A 86 -4.42 5.16 13.46
N VAL A 87 -4.43 5.05 12.12
CA VAL A 87 -5.57 5.45 11.28
C VAL A 87 -6.82 4.61 11.59
N LEU A 88 -6.66 3.30 11.81
CA LEU A 88 -7.80 2.43 12.14
C LEU A 88 -8.46 2.80 13.47
N LEU A 89 -7.69 3.30 14.45
CA LEU A 89 -8.23 3.71 15.76
C LEU A 89 -9.12 4.96 15.68
N HIS A 90 -8.96 5.78 14.64
CA HIS A 90 -9.70 7.03 14.44
C HIS A 90 -10.76 6.93 13.34
N SER A 91 -10.92 5.75 12.71
CA SER A 91 -11.96 5.50 11.71
C SER A 91 -13.27 5.09 12.41
N PRO A 92 -14.45 5.61 12.02
CA PRO A 92 -14.74 6.49 10.88
C PRO A 92 -14.87 7.99 11.24
N GLU A 93 -14.67 8.39 12.51
CA GLU A 93 -14.85 9.76 13.02
C GLU A 93 -14.17 10.84 12.14
N SER A 94 -13.08 10.47 11.46
CA SER A 94 -12.28 11.39 10.65
C SER A 94 -11.88 10.79 9.29
N TYR A 95 -12.87 10.38 8.49
CA TYR A 95 -12.67 9.75 7.18
C TYR A 95 -11.64 10.48 6.28
N VAL A 96 -11.82 11.79 6.07
CA VAL A 96 -10.95 12.60 5.19
C VAL A 96 -9.50 12.56 5.65
N TRP A 97 -9.27 12.70 6.96
CA TRP A 97 -7.92 12.65 7.53
C TRP A 97 -7.30 11.26 7.38
N SER A 98 -8.07 10.20 7.64
CA SER A 98 -7.64 8.81 7.45
C SER A 98 -7.17 8.56 6.01
N VAL A 99 -7.97 8.98 5.02
CA VAL A 99 -7.63 8.79 3.60
C VAL A 99 -6.40 9.61 3.19
N LEU A 100 -6.27 10.86 3.67
CA LEU A 100 -5.10 11.69 3.38
C LEU A 100 -3.81 11.11 3.96
N VAL A 101 -3.85 10.63 5.22
CA VAL A 101 -2.69 10.03 5.88
C VAL A 101 -2.29 8.73 5.18
N LEU A 102 -3.25 7.89 4.79
CA LEU A 102 -2.98 6.66 4.04
C LEU A 102 -2.40 6.94 2.65
N LEU A 103 -2.96 7.92 1.93
CA LEU A 103 -2.43 8.38 0.64
C LEU A 103 -0.97 8.82 0.77
N PHE A 104 -0.67 9.66 1.77
CA PHE A 104 0.70 10.06 2.05
C PHE A 104 1.59 8.85 2.36
N GLY A 105 1.10 7.89 3.17
CA GLY A 105 1.79 6.65 3.48
C GLY A 105 2.17 5.84 2.23
N PHE A 106 1.25 5.69 1.27
CA PHE A 106 1.51 4.99 0.01
C PHE A 106 2.56 5.68 -0.86
N VAL A 107 2.53 7.00 -0.95
CA VAL A 107 3.54 7.76 -1.71
C VAL A 107 4.90 7.69 -1.01
N ALA A 108 4.92 7.86 0.31
CA ALA A 108 6.14 7.84 1.12
C ALA A 108 6.82 6.46 1.09
N ILE A 109 6.06 5.37 1.23
CA ILE A 109 6.64 4.02 1.20
C ILE A 109 7.14 3.65 -0.20
N TRP A 110 6.45 4.09 -1.26
CA TRP A 110 6.91 3.93 -2.64
C TRP A 110 8.23 4.66 -2.87
N PHE A 111 8.37 5.89 -2.37
CA PHE A 111 9.61 6.66 -2.49
C PHE A 111 10.75 6.01 -1.70
N ALA A 112 10.47 5.57 -0.46
CA ALA A 112 11.44 4.87 0.37
C ALA A 112 11.95 3.59 -0.31
N GLU A 113 11.02 2.75 -0.79
CA GLU A 113 11.32 1.52 -1.51
C GLU A 113 12.18 1.79 -2.75
N LYS A 114 11.77 2.73 -3.60
CA LYS A 114 12.51 3.07 -4.82
C LYS A 114 13.94 3.52 -4.50
N LYS A 115 14.11 4.40 -3.51
CA LYS A 115 15.42 4.92 -3.10
C LYS A 115 16.33 3.83 -2.54
N ILE A 116 15.79 2.89 -1.76
CA ILE A 116 16.56 1.79 -1.19
C ILE A 116 17.06 0.86 -2.30
N ARG A 117 16.17 0.46 -3.22
CA ARG A 117 16.52 -0.42 -4.35
C ARG A 117 17.57 0.19 -5.27
N GLU A 118 17.45 1.48 -5.57
CA GLU A 118 18.43 2.21 -6.40
C GLU A 118 19.82 2.24 -5.76
N VAL A 119 19.91 2.44 -4.44
CA VAL A 119 21.20 2.51 -3.72
C VAL A 119 21.81 1.13 -3.54
N GLU A 120 21.01 0.11 -3.26
CA GLU A 120 21.49 -1.25 -2.98
C GLU A 120 21.75 -2.08 -4.25
N LYS A 121 21.42 -1.54 -5.44
CA LYS A 121 21.57 -2.21 -6.74
C LYS A 121 20.94 -3.61 -6.74
N GLU A 122 19.77 -3.71 -6.13
CA GLU A 122 19.08 -4.98 -5.94
C GLU A 122 18.78 -5.61 -7.30
N ASN A 123 19.15 -6.88 -7.48
CA ASN A 123 18.83 -7.66 -8.68
C ASN A 123 17.35 -8.10 -8.64
N SER A 124 16.43 -7.14 -8.72
CA SER A 124 15.01 -7.40 -8.81
C SER A 124 14.59 -7.69 -10.26
N PRO A 125 13.46 -8.37 -10.49
CA PRO A 125 12.89 -8.50 -11.83
C PRO A 125 12.73 -7.13 -12.49
N ALA A 126 13.14 -6.98 -13.75
CA ALA A 126 13.12 -5.71 -14.48
C ALA A 126 11.74 -5.02 -14.47
N ASP A 127 10.67 -5.80 -14.36
CA ASP A 127 9.28 -5.33 -14.38
C ASP A 127 8.74 -4.89 -13.00
N TYR A 128 9.49 -5.11 -11.92
CA TYR A 128 9.01 -4.86 -10.57
C TYR A 128 8.76 -3.37 -10.29
N GLN A 129 9.76 -2.50 -10.51
CA GLN A 129 9.62 -1.06 -10.25
C GLN A 129 8.56 -0.41 -11.16
N PRO A 130 8.49 -0.70 -12.48
CA PRO A 130 7.39 -0.24 -13.32
C PRO A 130 6.00 -0.68 -12.81
N MET A 131 5.87 -1.92 -12.32
CA MET A 131 4.64 -2.40 -11.72
C MET A 131 4.28 -1.61 -10.46
N ARG A 132 5.23 -1.39 -9.54
CA ARG A 132 5.00 -0.60 -8.31
C ARG A 132 4.56 0.83 -8.63
N ASN A 133 5.19 1.48 -9.61
CA ASN A 133 4.79 2.84 -10.03
C ASN A 133 3.32 2.89 -10.50
N LYS A 134 2.90 1.92 -11.32
CA LYS A 134 1.50 1.83 -11.79
C LYS A 134 0.52 1.58 -10.64
N LEU A 135 0.83 0.62 -9.78
CA LEU A 135 -0.05 0.26 -8.65
C LEU A 135 -0.20 1.43 -7.67
N THR A 136 0.90 2.07 -7.26
CA THR A 136 0.85 3.24 -6.38
C THR A 136 0.06 4.38 -7.03
N GLY A 137 0.25 4.62 -8.33
CA GLY A 137 -0.53 5.63 -9.06
C GLY A 137 -2.03 5.33 -9.06
N ILE A 138 -2.43 4.08 -9.32
CA ILE A 138 -3.84 3.67 -9.29
C ILE A 138 -4.43 3.79 -7.87
N VAL A 139 -3.71 3.32 -6.86
CA VAL A 139 -4.14 3.44 -5.46
C VAL A 139 -4.28 4.91 -5.06
N ALA A 140 -3.36 5.78 -5.48
CA ALA A 140 -3.46 7.22 -5.24
C ALA A 140 -4.71 7.82 -5.89
N ILE A 141 -5.01 7.45 -7.14
CA ILE A 141 -6.26 7.85 -7.81
C ILE A 141 -7.48 7.35 -7.04
N PHE A 142 -7.49 6.10 -6.56
CA PHE A 142 -8.59 5.59 -5.74
C PHE A 142 -8.79 6.42 -4.47
N HIS A 143 -7.72 6.84 -3.79
CA HIS A 143 -7.84 7.71 -2.61
C HIS A 143 -8.39 9.09 -2.98
N LEU A 144 -7.97 9.67 -4.11
CA LEU A 144 -8.49 10.97 -4.57
C LEU A 144 -9.98 10.88 -4.94
N VAL A 145 -10.42 9.81 -5.59
CA VAL A 145 -11.84 9.59 -5.90
C VAL A 145 -12.64 9.32 -4.63
N ALA A 146 -12.05 8.63 -3.65
CA ALA A 146 -12.67 8.42 -2.34
C ALA A 146 -12.81 9.73 -1.55
N LEU A 147 -11.87 10.68 -1.69
CA LEU A 147 -11.98 12.01 -1.07
C LEU A 147 -13.06 12.91 -1.70
N ALA A 148 -13.50 12.59 -2.91
CA ALA A 148 -14.51 13.34 -3.64
C ALA A 148 -15.95 12.84 -3.43
N SER A 149 -16.13 11.73 -2.69
CA SER A 149 -17.45 11.15 -2.37
C SER A 149 -18.19 11.91 -1.28
#